data_AF-A0A535KL83-F1
#
_entry.id   AF-A0A535KL83-F1
#
_cell.length_a   1.000
_cell.length_b   1.000
_cell.length_c   1.000
_cell.angle_alpha   90.00
_cell.angle_beta   90.00
_cell.angle_gamma   90.00
#
_symmetry.space_group_name_H-M   'P 1'
#
loop_
_entity.id
_entity.type
_entity.pdbx_description
1 polymer ?
#
loop_
_entity_poly.entity_id
_entity_poly.type
_entity_poly.pdbx_seq_one_letter_code
_entity_poly.pdbx_strand_id
1 'polypeptide(L)'
;MFAEKDALVITAPHLLEHLTPTPGQVVVLNGDVGPINSHQEEALCTFVERGGGLVCTGDAAEAYHEYDLLGEVLGNIHGTCTPRSEIIARVANANHYITRRVDPSFAVLEAVYLLGRVPSDAEILWRTSWRYTLYTLAYTRSHGQGRVFCTTLGSQPETRAHPVFQQMIARAIHYVSGVETQECPARVAMIGYGIIGFEHGSAISNVPGLEYALVCDRNEERLAVAEQAFPGVRTCSDLEQVAEDPAIDLVIVSTPPNTHASISMQMLRAGKHVVSEKPFCLTTAEADEMIELARERQRALTVYQCRRWDPDFLAIQQVLKREVIGAVFHMETFIGGYAHPCDYWHSHEPISGGVFYDWGSHYLDWILQLIPDPVVSVRGIEHKRVWHDVTNADQSSVYLRFAGGQEAEFMHSDIAAAMKPKWYILGERGAIVGHWRQEIVKTRRWSGDLIEQRLAPSEALPDLRVFTRDLSDAIHEQQLMLPTVPLYAFHRNLANHLHSGEPLAVPPEESRRNIVVMEAAKRSAERSGETIVLEC
;
A
#
# COMPACT_ATOMS: atom_id res chain seq x y z
N MET A 1 -17.22 0.77 -4.67
CA MET A 1 -16.77 0.34 -3.33
C MET A 1 -17.15 1.40 -2.29
N PHE A 2 -18.41 1.86 -2.30
CA PHE A 2 -18.94 2.83 -1.33
C PHE A 2 -20.18 2.19 -0.71
N ALA A 3 -19.95 1.36 0.29
CA ALA A 3 -21.03 0.77 1.08
C ALA A 3 -20.52 0.71 2.51
N GLU A 4 -20.40 1.89 3.14
CA GLU A 4 -20.54 1.93 4.58
C GLU A 4 -22.02 1.72 4.90
N LYS A 5 -22.29 0.91 5.93
CA LYS A 5 -23.61 0.38 6.26
C LYS A 5 -24.68 1.45 6.57
N ASP A 6 -24.33 2.73 6.67
CA ASP A 6 -25.24 3.80 7.11
C ASP A 6 -25.18 5.11 6.28
N ALA A 7 -24.40 5.18 5.18
CA ALA A 7 -24.34 6.37 4.31
C ALA A 7 -25.19 6.19 3.04
N LEU A 8 -26.37 6.83 3.00
CA LEU A 8 -27.24 6.83 1.81
C LEU A 8 -26.66 7.76 0.74
N VAL A 9 -25.87 7.22 -0.21
CA VAL A 9 -25.32 7.98 -1.34
C VAL A 9 -26.40 8.17 -2.41
N ILE A 10 -26.97 9.37 -2.50
CA ILE A 10 -27.95 9.74 -3.52
C ILE A 10 -27.24 10.36 -4.72
N THR A 11 -27.35 9.73 -5.89
CA THR A 11 -26.74 10.17 -7.16
C THR A 11 -27.76 10.56 -8.25
N ALA A 12 -29.07 10.47 -7.98
CA ALA A 12 -30.11 10.70 -8.98
C ALA A 12 -30.99 11.93 -8.65
N PRO A 13 -31.24 12.85 -9.61
CA PRO A 13 -31.94 14.10 -9.35
C PRO A 13 -33.38 13.94 -8.80
N HIS A 14 -34.09 12.89 -9.20
CA HIS A 14 -35.46 12.63 -8.73
C HIS A 14 -35.54 12.25 -7.24
N LEU A 15 -34.43 11.80 -6.65
CA LEU A 15 -34.36 11.46 -5.23
C LEU A 15 -34.18 12.70 -4.34
N LEU A 16 -33.86 13.86 -4.92
CA LEU A 16 -33.70 15.13 -4.18
C LEU A 16 -35.04 15.63 -3.61
N GLU A 17 -36.18 15.28 -4.23
CA GLU A 17 -37.52 15.71 -3.82
C GLU A 17 -38.00 15.06 -2.50
N HIS A 18 -37.28 14.05 -2.00
CA HIS A 18 -37.63 13.29 -0.81
C HIS A 18 -36.53 13.30 0.26
N LEU A 19 -35.61 14.28 0.21
CA LEU A 19 -34.53 14.41 1.18
C LEU A 19 -35.11 14.74 2.57
N THR A 20 -34.84 13.86 3.54
CA THR A 20 -35.08 14.14 4.96
C THR A 20 -33.74 14.19 5.67
N PRO A 21 -33.34 15.31 6.27
CA PRO A 21 -32.04 15.41 6.92
C PRO A 21 -32.00 14.46 8.12
N THR A 22 -31.25 13.37 7.98
CA THR A 22 -30.89 12.50 9.10
C THR A 22 -29.38 12.47 9.25
N PRO A 23 -28.86 12.47 10.48
CA PRO A 23 -27.42 12.29 10.72
C PRO A 23 -26.87 11.10 9.94
N GLY A 24 -25.75 11.28 9.25
CA GLY A 24 -25.12 10.24 8.42
C GLY A 24 -25.49 10.24 6.93
N GLN A 25 -26.54 10.96 6.50
CA GLN A 25 -26.89 11.02 5.08
C GLN A 25 -26.01 11.98 4.28
N VAL A 26 -25.63 11.57 3.07
CA VAL A 26 -24.72 12.32 2.20
C VAL A 26 -25.23 12.32 0.76
N VAL A 27 -25.37 13.50 0.17
CA VAL A 27 -25.64 13.66 -1.27
C VAL A 27 -24.33 13.86 -2.01
N VAL A 28 -24.14 13.14 -3.12
CA VAL A 28 -22.94 13.27 -3.98
C VAL A 28 -23.35 13.78 -5.35
N LEU A 29 -22.87 14.97 -5.72
CA LEU A 29 -23.06 15.60 -7.02
C LEU A 29 -21.78 15.51 -7.84
N ASN A 30 -21.83 14.90 -9.02
CA ASN A 30 -20.64 14.63 -9.85
C ASN A 30 -20.64 15.30 -11.24
N GLY A 31 -21.51 16.28 -11.46
CA GLY A 31 -21.67 16.98 -12.74
C GLY A 31 -22.49 16.23 -13.79
N ASP A 32 -22.70 14.92 -13.62
CA ASP A 32 -23.55 14.08 -14.49
C ASP A 32 -25.05 14.20 -14.13
N VAL A 33 -25.34 14.77 -12.95
CA VAL A 33 -26.69 15.13 -12.52
C VAL A 33 -27.10 16.30 -13.42
N GLY A 34 -28.10 16.14 -14.28
CA GLY A 34 -28.56 17.23 -15.17
C GLY A 34 -28.98 18.49 -14.38
N PRO A 35 -29.37 19.58 -15.07
CA PRO A 35 -29.83 20.79 -14.38
C PRO A 35 -30.96 20.44 -13.41
N ILE A 36 -30.85 20.94 -12.18
CA ILE A 36 -31.88 20.75 -11.16
C ILE A 36 -32.87 21.92 -11.21
N ASN A 37 -34.13 21.66 -10.92
CA ASN A 37 -35.14 22.72 -10.84
C ASN A 37 -35.09 23.43 -9.47
N SER A 38 -35.76 24.57 -9.34
CA SER A 38 -35.74 25.37 -8.11
C SER A 38 -36.26 24.63 -6.87
N HIS A 39 -37.19 23.69 -7.02
CA HIS A 39 -37.69 22.89 -5.89
C HIS A 39 -36.64 21.86 -5.42
N GLN A 40 -35.92 21.24 -6.36
CA GLN A 40 -34.80 20.34 -6.06
C GLN A 40 -33.63 21.09 -5.41
N GLU A 41 -33.35 22.31 -5.88
CA GLU A 41 -32.35 23.19 -5.30
C GLU A 41 -32.70 23.56 -3.84
N GLU A 42 -33.93 24.01 -3.59
CA GLU A 42 -34.42 24.35 -2.25
C GLU A 42 -34.37 23.14 -1.30
N ALA A 43 -34.79 21.97 -1.78
CA ALA A 43 -34.76 20.72 -1.00
C ALA A 43 -33.32 20.32 -0.61
N LEU A 44 -32.38 20.42 -1.54
CA LEU A 44 -30.97 20.11 -1.29
C LEU A 44 -30.34 21.11 -0.31
N CYS A 45 -30.59 22.40 -0.47
CA CYS A 45 -30.06 23.43 0.42
C CYS A 45 -30.63 23.26 1.84
N THR A 46 -31.94 23.05 1.96
CA THR A 46 -32.61 22.75 3.23
C THR A 46 -32.05 21.48 3.89
N PHE A 47 -31.73 20.46 3.11
CA PHE A 47 -31.11 19.22 3.59
C PHE A 47 -29.74 19.50 4.22
N VAL A 48 -28.88 20.28 3.54
CA VAL A 48 -27.56 20.65 4.08
C VAL A 48 -27.70 21.54 5.31
N GLU A 49 -28.53 22.59 5.25
CA GLU A 49 -28.77 23.50 6.38
C GLU A 49 -29.18 22.77 7.67
N ARG A 50 -29.91 21.66 7.53
CA ARG A 50 -30.43 20.84 8.64
C ARG A 50 -29.51 19.68 9.04
N GLY A 51 -28.26 19.65 8.57
CA GLY A 51 -27.26 18.67 9.02
C GLY A 51 -26.90 17.58 8.02
N GLY A 52 -27.45 17.62 6.81
CA GLY A 52 -27.06 16.73 5.73
C GLY A 52 -25.66 17.03 5.19
N GLY A 53 -24.95 15.99 4.73
CA GLY A 53 -23.65 16.13 4.09
C GLY A 53 -23.75 16.32 2.57
N LEU A 54 -22.93 17.18 1.99
CA LEU A 54 -22.85 17.38 0.54
C LEU A 54 -21.44 17.18 0.03
N VAL A 55 -21.27 16.35 -1.00
CA VAL A 55 -20.02 16.18 -1.74
C VAL A 55 -20.23 16.60 -3.19
N CYS A 56 -19.51 17.62 -3.64
CA CYS A 56 -19.47 18.03 -5.04
C CYS A 56 -18.13 17.63 -5.68
N THR A 57 -18.17 16.99 -6.85
CA THR A 57 -16.97 16.54 -7.58
C THR A 57 -17.02 16.95 -9.04
N GLY A 58 -15.85 17.12 -9.65
CA GLY A 58 -15.69 17.42 -11.07
C GLY A 58 -16.43 18.68 -11.48
N ASP A 59 -17.22 18.57 -12.55
CA ASP A 59 -17.92 19.69 -13.17
C ASP A 59 -19.09 20.21 -12.32
N ALA A 60 -19.45 19.55 -11.21
CA ALA A 60 -20.51 20.03 -10.31
C ALA A 60 -20.22 21.45 -9.78
N ALA A 61 -18.95 21.75 -9.49
CA ALA A 61 -18.56 23.08 -9.04
C ALA A 61 -18.79 24.15 -10.12
N GLU A 62 -18.55 23.84 -11.39
CA GLU A 62 -18.82 24.75 -12.50
C GLU A 62 -20.33 24.83 -12.80
N ALA A 63 -21.03 23.70 -12.80
CA ALA A 63 -22.44 23.63 -13.17
C ALA A 63 -23.37 24.33 -12.18
N TYR A 64 -23.06 24.28 -10.88
CA TYR A 64 -23.99 24.69 -9.83
C TYR A 64 -23.63 25.99 -9.10
N HIS A 65 -22.48 26.60 -9.38
CA HIS A 65 -22.09 27.83 -8.69
C HIS A 65 -22.92 29.06 -9.06
N GLU A 66 -23.61 29.05 -10.22
CA GLU A 66 -24.48 30.15 -10.67
C GLU A 66 -25.91 30.06 -10.14
N TYR A 67 -26.24 28.98 -9.43
CA TYR A 67 -27.55 28.79 -8.80
C TYR A 67 -27.66 29.69 -7.57
N ASP A 68 -28.85 30.22 -7.29
CA ASP A 68 -29.02 31.22 -6.23
C ASP A 68 -28.74 30.63 -4.83
N LEU A 69 -29.42 29.55 -4.44
CA LEU A 69 -29.27 28.92 -3.12
C LEU A 69 -28.08 27.98 -3.07
N LEU A 70 -27.90 27.17 -4.11
CA LEU A 70 -26.79 26.21 -4.14
C LEU A 70 -25.44 26.93 -4.32
N GLY A 71 -25.43 28.07 -5.01
CA GLY A 71 -24.30 28.99 -5.03
C GLY A 71 -23.92 29.44 -3.61
N GLU A 72 -24.87 29.81 -2.75
CA GLU A 72 -24.59 30.19 -1.35
C GLU A 72 -24.04 29.02 -0.51
N VAL A 73 -24.55 27.81 -0.70
CA VAL A 73 -24.06 26.59 -0.03
C VAL A 73 -22.60 26.30 -0.41
N LEU A 74 -22.26 26.40 -1.71
CA LEU A 74 -20.88 26.30 -2.20
C LEU A 74 -20.05 27.55 -1.86
N GLY A 75 -20.72 28.66 -1.61
CA GLY A 75 -20.18 29.95 -1.21
C GLY A 75 -19.67 30.81 -2.37
N ASN A 76 -20.42 30.81 -3.47
CA ASN A 76 -20.24 31.69 -4.63
C ASN A 76 -18.81 31.63 -5.15
N ILE A 77 -18.38 30.41 -5.46
CA ILE A 77 -17.05 30.12 -5.96
C ILE A 77 -16.86 30.74 -7.35
N HIS A 78 -15.64 31.20 -7.63
CA HIS A 78 -15.29 31.76 -8.93
C HIS A 78 -13.98 31.18 -9.42
N GLY A 79 -13.93 30.87 -10.72
CA GLY A 79 -12.80 30.20 -11.33
C GLY A 79 -12.77 30.29 -12.85
N THR A 80 -11.81 29.57 -13.43
CA THR A 80 -11.66 29.43 -14.87
C THR A 80 -11.29 28.00 -15.24
N CYS A 81 -11.84 27.49 -16.34
CA CYS A 81 -11.52 26.15 -16.83
C CYS A 81 -10.16 26.10 -17.52
N THR A 82 -9.40 25.04 -17.25
CA THR A 82 -8.17 24.74 -18.00
C THR A 82 -8.49 23.95 -19.27
N PRO A 83 -7.64 24.00 -20.31
CA PRO A 83 -7.61 22.91 -21.27
C PRO A 83 -7.25 21.59 -20.56
N ARG A 84 -7.57 20.45 -21.18
CA ARG A 84 -7.16 19.14 -20.69
C ARG A 84 -5.63 19.08 -20.63
N SER A 85 -5.09 18.88 -19.44
CA SER A 85 -3.65 18.86 -19.17
C SER A 85 -3.35 17.99 -17.96
N GLU A 86 -2.08 17.68 -17.74
CA GLU A 86 -1.65 17.12 -16.47
C GLU A 86 -1.85 18.18 -15.37
N ILE A 87 -2.61 17.81 -14.34
CA ILE A 87 -2.88 18.62 -13.15
C ILE A 87 -2.23 17.92 -11.97
N ILE A 88 -1.31 18.61 -11.30
CA ILE A 88 -0.65 18.11 -10.08
C ILE A 88 -1.38 18.68 -8.87
N ALA A 89 -2.25 17.88 -8.28
CA ALA A 89 -2.93 18.22 -7.04
C ALA A 89 -1.97 18.03 -5.86
N ARG A 90 -1.83 19.05 -5.01
CA ARG A 90 -0.96 19.06 -3.83
C ARG A 90 -1.76 19.34 -2.57
N VAL A 91 -1.49 18.58 -1.50
CA VAL A 91 -2.13 18.79 -0.19
C VAL A 91 -1.78 20.18 0.34
N ALA A 92 -2.79 20.93 0.77
CA ALA A 92 -2.67 22.28 1.33
C ALA A 92 -2.71 22.29 2.87
N ASN A 93 -3.52 21.42 3.47
CA ASN A 93 -3.51 21.15 4.90
C ASN A 93 -3.28 19.66 5.13
N ALA A 94 -2.14 19.25 5.70
CA ALA A 94 -1.82 17.85 5.94
C ALA A 94 -2.42 17.26 7.23
N ASN A 95 -3.04 18.09 8.09
CA ASN A 95 -3.60 17.66 9.38
C ASN A 95 -5.12 17.43 9.32
N HIS A 96 -5.79 17.87 8.25
CA HIS A 96 -7.23 17.68 8.08
C HIS A 96 -7.56 16.18 7.97
N TYR A 97 -8.77 15.78 8.41
CA TYR A 97 -9.22 14.38 8.38
C TYR A 97 -9.09 13.75 6.99
N ILE A 98 -9.49 14.48 5.95
CA ILE A 98 -9.48 13.98 4.57
C ILE A 98 -8.05 13.80 4.02
N THR A 99 -7.09 14.64 4.44
CA THR A 99 -5.74 14.73 3.84
C THR A 99 -4.62 14.13 4.69
N ARG A 100 -4.86 13.81 5.97
CA ARG A 100 -3.80 13.26 6.84
C ARG A 100 -3.30 11.91 6.33
N ARG A 101 -1.99 11.68 6.38
CA ARG A 101 -1.34 10.43 5.94
C ARG A 101 -1.62 10.02 4.47
N VAL A 102 -2.10 10.92 3.61
CA VAL A 102 -2.21 10.65 2.16
C VAL A 102 -0.93 11.06 1.45
N ASP A 103 -0.78 10.68 0.18
CA ASP A 103 0.36 11.14 -0.61
C ASP A 103 0.29 12.66 -0.78
N PRO A 104 1.42 13.38 -0.62
CA PRO A 104 1.41 14.85 -0.60
C PRO A 104 1.01 15.46 -1.95
N SER A 105 1.09 14.68 -3.02
CA SER A 105 0.60 15.07 -4.34
C SER A 105 0.25 13.86 -5.20
N PHE A 106 -0.67 14.06 -6.15
CA PHE A 106 -0.95 13.12 -7.23
C PHE A 106 -1.24 13.88 -8.52
N ALA A 107 -1.06 13.21 -9.66
CA ALA A 107 -1.26 13.79 -10.98
C ALA A 107 -2.45 13.13 -11.69
N VAL A 108 -3.24 13.94 -12.39
CA VAL A 108 -4.37 13.49 -13.22
C VAL A 108 -4.37 14.21 -14.55
N LEU A 109 -4.93 13.60 -15.60
CA LEU A 109 -5.02 14.17 -16.94
C LEU A 109 -6.45 14.62 -17.24
N GLU A 110 -6.78 15.86 -16.91
CA GLU A 110 -8.15 16.37 -16.86
C GLU A 110 -8.21 17.88 -17.19
N ALA A 111 -9.38 18.36 -17.61
CA ALA A 111 -9.70 19.78 -17.61
C ALA A 111 -10.38 20.11 -16.28
N VAL A 112 -9.84 21.08 -15.52
CA VAL A 112 -10.32 21.40 -14.17
C VAL A 112 -10.79 22.84 -14.10
N TYR A 113 -11.86 23.07 -13.34
CA TYR A 113 -12.27 24.42 -12.95
C TYR A 113 -11.34 24.91 -11.82
N LEU A 114 -10.52 25.94 -12.09
CA LEU A 114 -9.56 26.45 -11.11
C LEU A 114 -10.21 27.50 -10.21
N LEU A 115 -10.39 27.18 -8.92
CA LEU A 115 -11.01 28.10 -7.97
C LEU A 115 -10.02 29.18 -7.54
N GLY A 116 -10.21 30.40 -8.06
CA GLY A 116 -9.41 31.58 -7.72
C GLY A 116 -9.85 32.24 -6.42
N ARG A 117 -11.14 32.08 -6.06
CA ARG A 117 -11.70 32.51 -4.78
C ARG A 117 -12.59 31.41 -4.23
N VAL A 118 -12.38 31.11 -2.95
CA VAL A 118 -13.25 30.24 -2.14
C VAL A 118 -13.78 31.05 -0.96
N PRO A 119 -14.83 30.56 -0.27
CA PRO A 119 -15.39 31.23 0.90
C PRO A 119 -14.34 31.44 2.00
N SER A 120 -14.47 32.51 2.79
CA SER A 120 -13.51 32.81 3.87
C SER A 120 -13.54 31.81 5.02
N ASP A 121 -14.67 31.12 5.19
CA ASP A 121 -14.92 30.03 6.12
C ASP A 121 -14.54 28.65 5.56
N ALA A 122 -14.04 28.58 4.31
CA ALA A 122 -13.61 27.33 3.71
C ALA A 122 -12.20 26.94 4.18
N GLU A 123 -12.03 25.65 4.48
CA GLU A 123 -10.75 25.03 4.74
C GLU A 123 -10.21 24.40 3.45
N ILE A 124 -9.08 24.90 2.97
CA ILE A 124 -8.50 24.46 1.69
C ILE A 124 -7.71 23.17 1.89
N LEU A 125 -8.02 22.15 1.10
CA LEU A 125 -7.45 20.80 1.25
C LEU A 125 -6.46 20.46 0.14
N TRP A 126 -6.76 20.81 -1.11
CA TRP A 126 -5.87 20.60 -2.25
C TRP A 126 -5.73 21.84 -3.11
N ARG A 127 -4.52 22.03 -3.66
CA ARG A 127 -4.18 23.11 -4.58
C ARG A 127 -3.42 22.60 -5.80
N THR A 128 -3.42 23.40 -6.86
CA THR A 128 -2.51 23.25 -8.00
C THR A 128 -1.84 24.57 -8.32
N SER A 129 -0.68 24.52 -8.97
CA SER A 129 -0.05 25.69 -9.58
C SER A 129 -0.44 25.76 -11.05
N TRP A 130 -0.99 26.88 -11.47
CA TRP A 130 -1.31 27.16 -12.86
C TRP A 130 -0.77 28.53 -13.24
N ARG A 131 0.18 28.56 -14.19
CA ARG A 131 0.85 29.79 -14.66
C ARG A 131 1.39 30.65 -13.51
N TYR A 132 2.13 30.03 -12.58
CA TYR A 132 2.72 30.65 -11.37
C TYR A 132 1.71 31.17 -10.33
N THR A 133 0.42 30.84 -10.45
CA THR A 133 -0.59 31.17 -9.45
C THR A 133 -1.13 29.89 -8.82
N LEU A 134 -1.32 29.91 -7.49
CA LEU A 134 -1.92 28.79 -6.76
C LEU A 134 -3.44 28.90 -6.81
N TYR A 135 -4.10 27.82 -7.21
CA TYR A 135 -5.55 27.69 -7.25
C TYR A 135 -6.01 26.56 -6.35
N THR A 136 -7.22 26.69 -5.80
CA THR A 136 -7.83 25.64 -4.99
C THR A 136 -8.48 24.60 -5.90
N LEU A 137 -8.26 23.32 -5.57
CA LEU A 137 -8.89 22.17 -6.23
C LEU A 137 -9.89 21.45 -5.34
N ALA A 138 -9.74 21.56 -4.02
CA ALA A 138 -10.72 21.02 -3.09
C ALA A 138 -10.71 21.77 -1.76
N TYR A 139 -11.89 21.91 -1.16
CA TYR A 139 -12.09 22.54 0.14
C TYR A 139 -13.27 21.90 0.89
N THR A 140 -13.29 22.10 2.20
CA THR A 140 -14.47 21.84 3.05
C THR A 140 -15.01 23.16 3.61
N ARG A 141 -16.29 23.20 3.94
CA ARG A 141 -16.90 24.26 4.74
C ARG A 141 -18.15 23.76 5.47
N SER A 142 -18.60 24.53 6.44
CA SER A 142 -19.90 24.30 7.10
C SER A 142 -20.97 25.22 6.50
N HIS A 143 -22.20 24.75 6.42
CA HIS A 143 -23.35 25.56 6.01
C HIS A 143 -24.58 25.14 6.82
N GLY A 144 -25.14 26.08 7.59
CA GLY A 144 -26.12 25.75 8.63
C GLY A 144 -25.54 24.75 9.64
N GLN A 145 -26.21 23.60 9.82
CA GLN A 145 -25.74 22.48 10.65
C GLN A 145 -24.99 21.41 9.85
N GLY A 146 -24.98 21.50 8.51
CA GLY A 146 -24.36 20.52 7.63
C GLY A 146 -22.94 20.89 7.22
N ARG A 147 -22.36 19.98 6.44
CA ARG A 147 -20.98 20.08 5.95
C ARG A 147 -20.92 19.83 4.46
N VAL A 148 -20.03 20.58 3.81
CA VAL A 148 -19.83 20.53 2.37
C VAL A 148 -18.37 20.19 2.10
N PHE A 149 -18.14 19.23 1.21
CA PHE A 149 -16.87 19.03 0.53
C PHE A 149 -17.06 19.32 -0.95
N CYS A 150 -16.19 20.14 -1.53
CA CYS A 150 -16.22 20.43 -2.94
C CYS A 150 -14.84 20.21 -3.53
N THR A 151 -14.76 19.46 -4.63
CA THR A 151 -13.57 19.34 -5.46
C THR A 151 -13.91 19.56 -6.92
N THR A 152 -13.00 20.20 -7.65
CA THR A 152 -13.09 20.38 -9.10
C THR A 152 -12.42 19.24 -9.88
N LEU A 153 -11.98 18.21 -9.16
CA LEU A 153 -11.42 16.98 -9.73
C LEU A 153 -12.49 15.91 -9.90
N GLY A 154 -12.33 15.05 -10.89
CA GLY A 154 -13.17 13.85 -11.04
C GLY A 154 -14.24 13.96 -12.12
N SER A 155 -14.04 14.80 -13.12
CA SER A 155 -14.88 14.86 -14.32
C SER A 155 -14.56 13.71 -15.29
N GLN A 156 -13.31 13.22 -15.28
CA GLN A 156 -12.87 12.12 -16.13
C GLN A 156 -12.98 10.74 -15.42
N PRO A 157 -13.39 9.68 -16.12
CA PRO A 157 -13.40 8.31 -15.58
C PRO A 157 -12.05 7.87 -15.02
N GLU A 158 -10.94 8.26 -15.67
CA GLU A 158 -9.59 7.95 -15.23
C GLU A 158 -9.25 8.62 -13.89
N THR A 159 -9.71 9.85 -13.67
CA THR A 159 -9.59 10.54 -12.38
C THR A 159 -10.40 9.82 -11.31
N ARG A 160 -11.64 9.42 -11.62
CA ARG A 160 -12.51 8.66 -10.69
C ARG A 160 -11.94 7.28 -10.33
N ALA A 161 -11.15 6.69 -11.23
CA ALA A 161 -10.45 5.43 -11.01
C ALA A 161 -9.12 5.60 -10.24
N HIS A 162 -8.62 6.83 -10.08
CA HIS A 162 -7.35 7.09 -9.41
C HIS A 162 -7.44 6.75 -7.90
N PRO A 163 -6.54 5.91 -7.34
CA PRO A 163 -6.65 5.45 -5.94
C PRO A 163 -6.69 6.59 -4.91
N VAL A 164 -5.84 7.61 -5.07
CA VAL A 164 -5.82 8.77 -4.16
C VAL A 164 -7.12 9.58 -4.25
N PHE A 165 -7.75 9.65 -5.44
CA PHE A 165 -9.04 10.32 -5.60
C PHE A 165 -10.15 9.52 -4.93
N GLN A 166 -10.18 8.21 -5.09
CA GLN A 166 -11.14 7.33 -4.41
C GLN A 166 -11.02 7.44 -2.89
N GLN A 167 -9.79 7.44 -2.35
CA GLN A 167 -9.53 7.66 -0.94
C GLN A 167 -10.02 9.04 -0.47
N MET A 168 -9.74 10.09 -1.24
CA MET A 168 -10.22 11.45 -0.95
C MET A 168 -11.75 11.51 -0.87
N ILE A 169 -12.46 10.91 -1.83
CA ILE A 169 -13.93 10.92 -1.85
C ILE A 169 -14.52 10.08 -0.71
N ALA A 170 -13.95 8.89 -0.43
CA ALA A 170 -14.39 8.08 0.69
C ALA A 170 -14.30 8.86 2.02
N ARG A 171 -13.14 9.48 2.28
CA ARG A 171 -12.96 10.32 3.47
C ARG A 171 -13.83 11.57 3.49
N ALA A 172 -14.07 12.18 2.33
CA ALA A 172 -14.97 13.31 2.22
C ALA A 172 -16.39 12.92 2.64
N ILE A 173 -16.87 11.75 2.20
CA ILE A 173 -18.19 11.22 2.60
C ILE A 173 -18.26 11.02 4.12
N HIS A 174 -17.25 10.41 4.74
CA HIS A 174 -17.20 10.22 6.20
C HIS A 174 -17.13 11.55 6.98
N TYR A 175 -16.38 12.52 6.43
CA TYR A 175 -16.24 13.84 7.02
C TYR A 175 -17.57 14.60 7.01
N VAL A 176 -18.28 14.62 5.87
CA VAL A 176 -19.53 15.36 5.75
C VAL A 176 -20.71 14.65 6.41
N SER A 177 -20.62 13.33 6.63
CA SER A 177 -21.60 12.55 7.40
C SER A 177 -21.49 12.79 8.92
N GLY A 178 -20.40 13.42 9.39
CA GLY A 178 -20.15 13.70 10.81
C GLY A 178 -19.55 12.54 11.59
N VAL A 179 -19.02 11.51 10.91
CA VAL A 179 -18.48 10.27 11.51
C VAL A 179 -16.96 10.39 11.80
N GLU A 180 -16.39 11.58 11.73
CA GLU A 180 -14.97 11.78 12.04
C GLU A 180 -14.66 11.44 13.50
N THR A 181 -13.61 10.66 13.73
CA THR A 181 -13.17 10.27 15.06
C THR A 181 -12.00 11.15 15.51
N GLN A 182 -11.99 11.54 16.79
CA GLN A 182 -10.75 11.97 17.42
C GLN A 182 -9.81 10.75 17.50
N GLU A 183 -8.65 10.87 16.88
CA GLU A 183 -7.66 9.80 16.84
C GLU A 183 -6.75 9.88 18.08
N CYS A 184 -6.76 8.86 18.92
CA CYS A 184 -5.65 8.59 19.83
C CYS A 184 -4.63 7.73 19.08
N PRO A 185 -3.32 8.04 19.12
CA PRO A 185 -2.32 7.21 18.47
C PRO A 185 -2.37 5.76 18.95
N ALA A 186 -2.32 4.81 18.02
CA ALA A 186 -2.23 3.40 18.36
C ALA A 186 -0.84 3.11 18.93
N ARG A 187 -0.81 2.55 20.14
CA ARG A 187 0.41 2.28 20.89
C ARG A 187 1.00 0.96 20.43
N VAL A 188 2.18 1.04 19.83
CA VAL A 188 2.84 -0.06 19.13
C VAL A 188 3.94 -0.67 19.98
N ALA A 189 3.92 -1.99 20.12
CA ALA A 189 5.03 -2.77 20.65
C ALA A 189 5.80 -3.46 19.51
N MET A 190 7.13 -3.41 19.55
CA MET A 190 8.00 -4.22 18.70
C MET A 190 8.41 -5.49 19.43
N ILE A 191 8.21 -6.65 18.83
CA ILE A 191 8.66 -7.94 19.33
C ILE A 191 9.81 -8.43 18.44
N GLY A 192 11.03 -8.38 18.98
CA GLY A 192 12.28 -8.61 18.25
C GLY A 192 12.86 -7.31 17.68
N TYR A 193 13.92 -6.79 18.30
CA TYR A 193 14.60 -5.57 17.86
C TYR A 193 15.86 -5.91 17.05
N GLY A 194 15.64 -6.63 15.95
CA GLY A 194 16.67 -7.07 15.01
C GLY A 194 17.12 -5.98 14.03
N ILE A 195 17.60 -6.40 12.86
CA ILE A 195 18.14 -5.51 11.81
C ILE A 195 17.13 -4.43 11.40
N ILE A 196 15.85 -4.80 11.30
CA ILE A 196 14.77 -3.91 10.85
C ILE A 196 14.10 -3.15 12.01
N GLY A 197 14.49 -3.41 13.26
CA GLY A 197 13.87 -2.83 14.45
C GLY A 197 13.94 -1.30 14.47
N PHE A 198 15.09 -0.74 14.09
CA PHE A 198 15.28 0.71 13.99
C PHE A 198 14.41 1.34 12.89
N GLU A 199 14.27 0.67 11.73
CA GLU A 199 13.46 1.18 10.62
C GLU A 199 11.98 1.22 10.98
N HIS A 200 11.46 0.16 11.59
CA HIS A 200 10.11 0.17 12.12
C HIS A 200 9.92 1.23 13.20
N GLY A 201 10.81 1.32 14.19
CA GLY A 201 10.74 2.33 15.25
C GLY A 201 10.72 3.76 14.69
N SER A 202 11.53 4.02 13.66
CA SER A 202 11.56 5.29 12.93
C SER A 202 10.25 5.56 12.20
N ALA A 203 9.72 4.57 11.48
CA ALA A 203 8.46 4.70 10.77
C ALA A 203 7.29 4.93 11.72
N ILE A 204 7.20 4.17 12.83
CA ILE A 204 6.18 4.35 13.88
C ILE A 204 6.26 5.76 14.45
N SER A 205 7.46 6.24 14.81
CA SER A 205 7.65 7.55 15.43
C SER A 205 7.35 8.73 14.50
N ASN A 206 7.42 8.52 13.18
CA ASN A 206 7.21 9.58 12.17
C ASN A 206 5.83 9.54 11.50
N VAL A 207 5.03 8.49 11.72
CA VAL A 207 3.68 8.38 11.14
C VAL A 207 2.63 8.81 12.15
N PRO A 208 1.91 9.94 11.91
CA PRO A 208 0.86 10.40 12.81
C PRO A 208 -0.24 9.35 13.02
N GLY A 209 -0.63 9.11 14.27
CA GLY A 209 -1.61 8.07 14.61
C GLY A 209 -0.97 6.74 15.04
N LEU A 210 0.36 6.65 15.05
CA LEU A 210 1.10 5.58 15.72
C LEU A 210 1.99 6.16 16.82
N GLU A 211 2.24 5.40 17.88
CA GLU A 211 3.16 5.75 18.97
C GLU A 211 4.05 4.55 19.27
N TYR A 212 5.38 4.74 19.32
CA TYR A 212 6.30 3.64 19.65
C TYR A 212 6.40 3.49 21.17
N ALA A 213 5.66 2.52 21.72
CA ALA A 213 5.40 2.45 23.15
C ALA A 213 6.30 1.44 23.89
N LEU A 214 6.66 0.34 23.24
CA LEU A 214 7.38 -0.75 23.89
C LEU A 214 8.26 -1.55 22.91
N VAL A 215 9.41 -2.02 23.39
CA VAL A 215 10.25 -3.03 22.72
C VAL A 215 10.39 -4.25 23.60
N CYS A 216 10.15 -5.43 23.01
CA CYS A 216 10.33 -6.72 23.64
C CYS A 216 11.41 -7.51 22.91
N ASP A 217 12.51 -7.83 23.58
CA ASP A 217 13.59 -8.68 23.05
C ASP A 217 14.24 -9.45 24.21
N ARG A 218 14.75 -10.65 23.91
CA ARG A 218 15.47 -11.48 24.89
C ARG A 218 16.91 -11.01 25.10
N ASN A 219 17.44 -10.20 24.18
CA ASN A 219 18.80 -9.67 24.23
C ASN A 219 18.80 -8.27 24.88
N GLU A 220 19.38 -8.17 26.07
CA GLU A 220 19.48 -6.92 26.84
C GLU A 220 20.25 -5.82 26.09
N GLU A 221 21.26 -6.15 25.28
CA GLU A 221 22.00 -5.16 24.49
C GLU A 221 21.09 -4.51 23.43
N ARG A 222 20.20 -5.30 22.81
CA ARG A 222 19.23 -4.78 21.84
C ARG A 222 18.21 -3.86 22.49
N LEU A 223 17.77 -4.20 23.71
CA LEU A 223 16.88 -3.35 24.49
C LEU A 223 17.55 -2.00 24.83
N ALA A 224 18.79 -2.03 25.33
CA ALA A 224 19.54 -0.82 25.64
C ALA A 224 19.73 0.09 24.40
N VAL A 225 20.00 -0.49 23.24
CA VAL A 225 20.10 0.25 21.97
C VAL A 225 18.75 0.86 21.58
N ALA A 226 17.64 0.14 21.74
CA ALA A 226 16.31 0.66 21.45
C ALA A 226 15.96 1.87 22.34
N GLU A 227 16.24 1.80 23.64
CA GLU A 227 16.02 2.93 24.58
C GLU A 227 16.86 4.16 24.20
N GLN A 228 18.11 3.93 23.78
CA GLN A 228 18.98 5.01 23.33
C GLN A 228 18.49 5.65 22.02
N ALA A 229 18.03 4.84 21.07
CA ALA A 229 17.55 5.31 19.77
C ALA A 229 16.19 5.99 19.84
N PHE A 230 15.32 5.56 20.74
CA PHE A 230 13.95 6.05 20.89
C PHE A 230 13.64 6.43 22.34
N PRO A 231 14.03 7.66 22.77
CA PRO A 231 13.78 8.12 24.13
C PRO A 231 12.30 8.04 24.51
N GLY A 232 12.00 7.33 25.61
CA GLY A 232 10.63 7.16 26.11
C GLY A 232 9.98 5.83 25.74
N VAL A 233 10.58 5.02 24.88
CA VAL A 233 10.12 3.65 24.64
C VAL A 233 10.40 2.79 25.88
N ARG A 234 9.42 1.99 26.31
CA ARG A 234 9.65 1.00 27.38
C ARG A 234 10.32 -0.24 26.83
N THR A 235 11.02 -0.98 27.66
CA THR A 235 11.58 -2.29 27.30
C THR A 235 11.10 -3.39 28.22
N CYS A 236 11.00 -4.61 27.69
CA CYS A 236 10.79 -5.83 28.45
C CYS A 236 11.43 -7.02 27.72
N SER A 237 11.54 -8.16 28.40
CA SER A 237 12.10 -9.40 27.83
C SER A 237 11.11 -10.57 27.81
N ASP A 238 9.86 -10.31 28.21
CA ASP A 238 8.81 -11.30 28.35
C ASP A 238 7.61 -10.95 27.47
N LEU A 239 7.25 -11.88 26.58
CA LEU A 239 6.11 -11.72 25.67
C LEU A 239 4.79 -11.61 26.42
N GLU A 240 4.65 -12.27 27.58
CA GLU A 240 3.41 -12.23 28.35
C GLU A 240 3.12 -10.81 28.87
N GLN A 241 4.16 -10.06 29.23
CA GLN A 241 4.02 -8.65 29.62
C GLN A 241 3.44 -7.81 28.47
N VAL A 242 3.79 -8.11 27.22
CA VAL A 242 3.23 -7.42 26.05
C VAL A 242 1.77 -7.81 25.81
N ALA A 243 1.44 -9.10 25.96
CA ALA A 243 0.09 -9.61 25.82
C ALA A 243 -0.87 -9.01 26.86
N GLU A 244 -0.45 -8.97 28.13
CA GLU A 244 -1.25 -8.52 29.25
C GLU A 244 -1.34 -6.99 29.38
N ASP A 245 -0.45 -6.23 28.75
CA ASP A 245 -0.43 -4.76 28.87
C ASP A 245 -1.61 -4.12 28.14
N PRO A 246 -2.61 -3.55 28.84
CA PRO A 246 -3.78 -2.95 28.20
C PRO A 246 -3.46 -1.66 27.44
N ALA A 247 -2.27 -1.07 27.62
CA ALA A 247 -1.83 0.13 26.94
C ALA A 247 -1.13 -0.16 25.59
N ILE A 248 -1.09 -1.41 25.13
CA ILE A 248 -0.59 -1.78 23.79
C ILE A 248 -1.76 -2.18 22.91
N ASP A 249 -1.89 -1.53 21.76
CA ASP A 249 -2.97 -1.77 20.79
C ASP A 249 -2.52 -2.70 19.65
N LEU A 250 -1.26 -2.53 19.21
CA LEU A 250 -0.67 -3.16 18.04
C LEU A 250 0.70 -3.74 18.38
N VAL A 251 1.01 -4.92 17.85
CA VAL A 251 2.36 -5.48 17.88
C VAL A 251 2.93 -5.62 16.47
N ILE A 252 4.24 -5.44 16.34
CA ILE A 252 5.02 -5.84 15.16
C ILE A 252 5.91 -7.02 15.57
N VAL A 253 5.70 -8.17 14.94
CA VAL A 253 6.47 -9.40 15.19
C VAL A 253 7.62 -9.46 14.18
N SER A 254 8.84 -9.20 14.65
CA SER A 254 10.09 -9.17 13.86
C SER A 254 11.13 -10.15 14.42
N THR A 255 10.66 -11.32 14.83
CA THR A 255 11.48 -12.44 15.31
C THR A 255 11.95 -13.32 14.15
N PRO A 256 12.70 -14.41 14.37
CA PRO A 256 12.94 -15.38 13.30
C PRO A 256 11.63 -16.00 12.75
N PRO A 257 11.61 -16.44 11.48
CA PRO A 257 10.37 -16.83 10.79
C PRO A 257 9.59 -17.98 11.44
N ASN A 258 10.31 -18.97 11.98
CA ASN A 258 9.73 -20.12 12.65
C ASN A 258 8.94 -19.78 13.94
N THR A 259 9.00 -18.55 14.44
CA THR A 259 8.22 -18.12 15.62
C THR A 259 7.07 -17.17 15.29
N HIS A 260 6.98 -16.67 14.05
CA HIS A 260 5.97 -15.68 13.64
C HIS A 260 4.55 -16.15 13.97
N ALA A 261 4.17 -17.35 13.52
CA ALA A 261 2.82 -17.86 13.71
C ALA A 261 2.43 -17.98 15.20
N SER A 262 3.30 -18.60 16.01
CA SER A 262 3.03 -18.79 17.44
C SER A 262 2.88 -17.46 18.20
N ILE A 263 3.74 -16.49 17.92
CA ILE A 263 3.72 -15.18 18.60
C ILE A 263 2.52 -14.36 18.13
N SER A 264 2.28 -14.30 16.82
CA SER A 264 1.12 -13.61 16.24
C SER A 264 -0.19 -14.16 16.81
N MET A 265 -0.35 -15.47 16.91
CA MET A 265 -1.53 -16.08 17.51
C MET A 265 -1.67 -15.74 19.00
N GLN A 266 -0.59 -15.72 19.78
CA GLN A 266 -0.63 -15.30 21.19
C GLN A 266 -1.14 -13.85 21.32
N MET A 267 -0.63 -12.95 20.49
CA MET A 267 -0.99 -11.53 20.51
C MET A 267 -2.43 -11.28 20.04
N LEU A 268 -2.88 -12.00 18.99
CA LEU A 268 -4.28 -11.96 18.55
C LEU A 268 -5.23 -12.47 19.65
N ARG A 269 -4.89 -13.54 20.37
CA ARG A 269 -5.68 -14.05 21.51
C ARG A 269 -5.77 -13.03 22.65
N ALA A 270 -4.70 -12.27 22.87
CA ALA A 270 -4.67 -11.15 23.81
C ALA A 270 -5.42 -9.89 23.31
N GLY A 271 -6.03 -9.95 22.13
CA GLY A 271 -6.82 -8.86 21.56
C GLY A 271 -5.99 -7.74 20.93
N LYS A 272 -4.72 -8.01 20.60
CA LYS A 272 -3.84 -7.04 19.92
C LYS A 272 -4.04 -7.10 18.40
N HIS A 273 -3.85 -5.97 17.73
CA HIS A 273 -3.59 -5.95 16.30
C HIS A 273 -2.19 -6.51 16.02
N VAL A 274 -1.96 -7.10 14.85
CA VAL A 274 -0.68 -7.75 14.52
C VAL A 274 -0.18 -7.35 13.13
N VAL A 275 1.07 -6.90 13.07
CA VAL A 275 1.90 -6.92 11.86
C VAL A 275 2.91 -8.05 12.01
N SER A 276 2.92 -9.01 11.09
CA SER A 276 3.97 -10.02 11.01
C SER A 276 5.04 -9.60 10.02
N GLU A 277 6.32 -9.78 10.35
CA GLU A 277 7.38 -9.71 9.35
C GLU A 277 7.23 -10.81 8.28
N LYS A 278 7.94 -10.60 7.17
CA LYS A 278 8.11 -11.60 6.12
C LYS A 278 9.15 -12.66 6.55
N PRO A 279 9.01 -13.92 6.08
CA PRO A 279 7.81 -14.52 5.49
C PRO A 279 6.69 -14.59 6.54
N PHE A 280 5.44 -14.59 6.11
CA PHE A 280 4.28 -14.54 7.02
C PHE A 280 4.31 -15.65 8.09
N CYS A 281 4.62 -16.89 7.66
CA CYS A 281 4.85 -18.08 8.46
C CYS A 281 5.52 -19.14 7.57
N LEU A 282 5.68 -20.37 8.06
CA LEU A 282 6.34 -21.44 7.32
C LEU A 282 5.37 -22.42 6.65
N THR A 283 4.10 -22.44 7.06
CA THR A 283 3.10 -23.34 6.48
C THR A 283 1.79 -22.63 6.14
N THR A 284 1.08 -23.14 5.14
CA THR A 284 -0.24 -22.63 4.75
C THR A 284 -1.25 -22.80 5.88
N ALA A 285 -1.15 -23.89 6.65
CA ALA A 285 -2.02 -24.15 7.80
C ALA A 285 -1.87 -23.06 8.88
N GLU A 286 -0.64 -22.67 9.22
CA GLU A 286 -0.40 -21.57 10.16
C GLU A 286 -0.97 -20.24 9.65
N ALA A 287 -0.84 -19.97 8.34
CA ALA A 287 -1.42 -18.76 7.74
C ALA A 287 -2.94 -18.75 7.87
N ASP A 288 -3.59 -19.88 7.59
CA ASP A 288 -5.04 -20.06 7.71
C ASP A 288 -5.52 -19.87 9.16
N GLU A 289 -4.84 -20.49 10.12
CA GLU A 289 -5.15 -20.35 11.55
C GLU A 289 -5.02 -18.90 12.04
N MET A 290 -3.97 -18.19 11.63
CA MET A 290 -3.79 -16.77 11.99
C MET A 290 -4.88 -15.88 11.38
N ILE A 291 -5.23 -16.08 10.11
CA ILE A 291 -6.26 -15.30 9.41
C ILE A 291 -7.63 -15.51 10.06
N GLU A 292 -8.00 -16.77 10.33
CA GLU A 292 -9.27 -17.08 10.98
C GLU A 292 -9.33 -16.47 12.37
N LEU A 293 -8.28 -16.64 13.18
CA LEU A 293 -8.22 -16.07 14.53
C LEU A 293 -8.32 -14.53 14.51
N ALA A 294 -7.65 -13.86 13.57
CA ALA A 294 -7.73 -12.41 13.43
C ALA A 294 -9.16 -11.95 13.11
N ARG A 295 -9.86 -12.69 12.24
CA ARG A 295 -11.28 -12.45 11.91
C ARG A 295 -12.18 -12.67 13.12
N GLU A 296 -12.02 -13.78 13.83
CA GLU A 296 -12.78 -14.10 15.06
C GLU A 296 -12.61 -13.03 16.14
N ARG A 297 -11.39 -12.52 16.29
CA ARG A 297 -11.04 -11.49 17.29
C ARG A 297 -11.34 -10.07 16.83
N GLN A 298 -11.77 -9.88 15.58
CA GLN A 298 -11.97 -8.58 14.95
C GLN A 298 -10.73 -7.69 15.08
N ARG A 299 -9.54 -8.29 14.87
CA ARG A 299 -8.25 -7.60 14.92
C ARG A 299 -7.61 -7.60 13.54
N ALA A 300 -7.04 -6.44 13.19
CA ALA A 300 -6.18 -6.30 12.03
C ALA A 300 -5.00 -7.28 12.10
N LEU A 301 -4.79 -8.00 11.01
CA LEU A 301 -3.62 -8.82 10.74
C LEU A 301 -3.08 -8.46 9.37
N THR A 302 -1.81 -8.11 9.27
CA THR A 302 -1.15 -7.79 8.00
C THR A 302 0.30 -8.24 8.04
N VAL A 303 0.94 -8.29 6.87
CA VAL A 303 2.32 -8.75 6.71
C VAL A 303 3.16 -7.61 6.16
N TYR A 304 4.36 -7.39 6.70
CA TYR A 304 5.26 -6.35 6.25
C TYR A 304 5.94 -6.70 4.92
N GLN A 305 5.15 -6.70 3.83
CA GLN A 305 5.65 -6.81 2.46
C GLN A 305 6.14 -5.46 1.94
N CYS A 306 7.19 -4.92 2.57
CA CYS A 306 7.71 -3.57 2.33
C CYS A 306 8.11 -3.31 0.88
N ARG A 307 8.52 -4.35 0.15
CA ARG A 307 8.97 -4.25 -1.24
C ARG A 307 7.87 -3.99 -2.26
N ARG A 308 6.58 -4.01 -1.86
CA ARG A 308 5.48 -3.57 -2.72
C ARG A 308 5.49 -2.07 -3.01
N TRP A 309 6.37 -1.31 -2.35
CA TRP A 309 6.62 0.10 -2.62
C TRP A 309 8.00 0.36 -3.23
N ASP A 310 8.74 -0.69 -3.61
CA ASP A 310 10.00 -0.52 -4.32
C ASP A 310 9.73 0.17 -5.68
N PRO A 311 10.56 1.16 -6.08
CA PRO A 311 10.32 1.93 -7.30
C PRO A 311 10.21 1.09 -8.57
N ASP A 312 10.99 0.01 -8.68
CA ASP A 312 10.95 -0.90 -9.82
C ASP A 312 9.67 -1.73 -9.86
N PHE A 313 9.16 -2.20 -8.71
CA PHE A 313 7.84 -2.83 -8.66
C PHE A 313 6.75 -1.86 -9.14
N LEU A 314 6.75 -0.64 -8.60
CA LEU A 314 5.76 0.38 -8.96
C LEU A 314 5.85 0.76 -10.45
N ALA A 315 7.06 0.88 -11.01
CA ALA A 315 7.27 1.15 -12.42
C ALA A 315 6.79 0.00 -13.31
N ILE A 316 7.14 -1.25 -12.99
CA ILE A 316 6.66 -2.44 -13.70
C ILE A 316 5.13 -2.49 -13.66
N GLN A 317 4.54 -2.34 -12.47
CA GLN A 317 3.10 -2.35 -12.30
C GLN A 317 2.40 -1.26 -13.15
N GLN A 318 2.98 -0.05 -13.25
CA GLN A 318 2.44 1.00 -14.10
C GLN A 318 2.49 0.65 -15.60
N VAL A 319 3.58 0.04 -16.07
CA VAL A 319 3.72 -0.40 -17.48
C VAL A 319 2.70 -1.48 -17.81
N LEU A 320 2.51 -2.45 -16.91
CA LEU A 320 1.53 -3.52 -17.09
C LEU A 320 0.09 -2.99 -17.05
N LYS A 321 -0.25 -2.12 -16.08
CA LYS A 321 -1.59 -1.50 -15.98
C LYS A 321 -1.96 -0.64 -17.20
N ARG A 322 -0.97 -0.04 -17.86
CA ARG A 322 -1.16 0.73 -19.11
C ARG A 322 -1.13 -0.14 -20.37
N GLU A 323 -0.99 -1.45 -20.21
CA GLU A 323 -0.89 -2.44 -21.29
C GLU A 323 0.19 -2.12 -22.35
N VAL A 324 1.29 -1.45 -21.94
CA VAL A 324 2.34 -1.01 -22.87
C VAL A 324 2.96 -2.20 -23.61
N ILE A 325 3.15 -3.33 -22.92
CA ILE A 325 3.69 -4.57 -23.50
C ILE A 325 2.61 -5.61 -23.84
N GLY A 326 1.32 -5.26 -23.76
CA GLY A 326 0.20 -6.20 -23.92
C GLY A 326 0.05 -7.17 -22.74
N ALA A 327 -0.70 -8.26 -22.95
CA ALA A 327 -0.89 -9.27 -21.91
C ALA A 327 0.43 -10.00 -21.63
N VAL A 328 0.79 -10.12 -20.35
CA VAL A 328 1.99 -10.85 -19.91
C VAL A 328 1.75 -12.34 -20.07
N PHE A 329 2.71 -13.04 -20.68
CA PHE A 329 2.68 -14.50 -20.78
C PHE A 329 3.89 -15.18 -20.11
N HIS A 330 4.96 -14.42 -19.83
CA HIS A 330 6.18 -14.94 -19.22
C HIS A 330 6.85 -13.92 -18.29
N MET A 331 7.30 -14.36 -17.12
CA MET A 331 7.98 -13.51 -16.14
C MET A 331 9.11 -14.26 -15.44
N GLU A 332 10.34 -13.76 -15.55
CA GLU A 332 11.48 -14.27 -14.79
C GLU A 332 12.05 -13.19 -13.87
N THR A 333 12.48 -13.63 -12.70
CA THR A 333 13.33 -12.83 -11.83
C THR A 333 14.46 -13.66 -11.25
N PHE A 334 15.61 -13.01 -11.14
CA PHE A 334 16.80 -13.59 -10.55
C PHE A 334 17.24 -12.70 -9.39
N ILE A 335 17.86 -13.32 -8.39
CA ILE A 335 18.57 -12.66 -7.29
C ILE A 335 19.80 -13.47 -6.88
N GLY A 336 20.83 -12.76 -6.42
CA GLY A 336 22.06 -13.36 -5.92
C GLY A 336 23.26 -13.01 -6.78
N GLY A 337 24.29 -13.85 -6.72
CA GLY A 337 25.59 -13.62 -7.35
C GLY A 337 26.54 -14.74 -6.95
N TYR A 338 27.82 -14.42 -6.75
CA TYR A 338 28.80 -15.37 -6.22
C TYR A 338 29.37 -14.82 -4.91
N ALA A 339 28.73 -15.15 -3.80
CA ALA A 339 29.11 -14.68 -2.47
C ALA A 339 28.76 -15.71 -1.40
N HIS A 340 29.53 -15.74 -0.33
CA HIS A 340 29.21 -16.58 0.82
C HIS A 340 27.96 -16.04 1.52
N PRO A 341 26.98 -16.89 1.88
CA PRO A 341 25.82 -16.50 2.69
C PRO A 341 26.23 -15.92 4.05
N CYS A 342 25.34 -15.20 4.73
CA CYS A 342 25.66 -14.65 6.05
C CYS A 342 25.75 -15.74 7.14
N ASP A 343 26.53 -15.50 8.18
CA ASP A 343 26.63 -16.40 9.34
C ASP A 343 25.57 -16.02 10.39
N TYR A 344 24.30 -16.21 10.05
CA TYR A 344 23.17 -15.94 10.93
C TYR A 344 21.98 -16.87 10.64
N TRP A 345 20.89 -16.76 11.41
CA TRP A 345 19.72 -17.65 11.28
C TRP A 345 19.12 -17.67 9.86
N HIS A 346 19.35 -16.63 9.05
CA HIS A 346 18.90 -16.56 7.66
C HIS A 346 19.45 -17.74 6.85
N SER A 347 20.68 -18.18 7.13
CA SER A 347 21.36 -19.29 6.46
C SER A 347 21.08 -20.66 7.12
N HIS A 348 20.21 -20.69 8.15
CA HIS A 348 19.78 -21.90 8.83
C HIS A 348 18.32 -22.26 8.48
N GLU A 349 18.15 -23.22 7.58
CA GLU A 349 16.88 -23.58 6.95
C GLU A 349 15.78 -23.98 7.94
N PRO A 350 16.06 -24.73 9.03
CA PRO A 350 15.05 -25.04 10.04
C PRO A 350 14.46 -23.82 10.76
N ILE A 351 15.15 -22.67 10.70
CA ILE A 351 14.68 -21.40 11.28
C ILE A 351 14.11 -20.48 10.19
N SER A 352 14.80 -20.35 9.05
CA SER A 352 14.44 -19.40 8.00
C SER A 352 13.38 -19.91 7.02
N GLY A 353 13.19 -21.23 6.93
CA GLY A 353 12.49 -21.89 5.83
C GLY A 353 13.35 -22.09 4.58
N GLY A 354 14.59 -21.57 4.59
CA GLY A 354 15.50 -21.62 3.45
C GLY A 354 15.24 -20.51 2.43
N VAL A 355 15.89 -20.62 1.28
CA VAL A 355 15.94 -19.57 0.26
C VAL A 355 14.57 -19.30 -0.39
N PHE A 356 13.73 -20.34 -0.53
CA PHE A 356 12.36 -20.17 -0.99
C PHE A 356 11.58 -19.19 -0.12
N TYR A 357 11.84 -19.14 1.19
CA TYR A 357 11.13 -18.27 2.12
C TYR A 357 11.82 -16.92 2.28
N ASP A 358 13.14 -16.87 2.47
CA ASP A 358 13.82 -15.62 2.77
C ASP A 358 13.74 -14.59 1.64
N TRP A 359 14.13 -15.00 0.43
CA TRP A 359 14.05 -14.16 -0.77
C TRP A 359 12.77 -14.37 -1.56
N GLY A 360 12.27 -15.61 -1.61
CA GLY A 360 11.03 -15.89 -2.34
C GLY A 360 9.84 -15.16 -1.75
N SER A 361 9.78 -14.88 -0.43
CA SER A 361 8.68 -14.12 0.16
C SER A 361 8.51 -12.72 -0.42
N HIS A 362 9.56 -12.16 -1.04
CA HIS A 362 9.50 -10.89 -1.74
C HIS A 362 9.20 -11.05 -3.23
N TYR A 363 9.98 -11.87 -3.94
CA TYR A 363 9.93 -11.93 -5.39
C TYR A 363 8.76 -12.77 -5.91
N LEU A 364 8.38 -13.84 -5.18
CA LEU A 364 7.15 -14.56 -5.46
C LEU A 364 5.93 -13.69 -5.12
N ASP A 365 5.98 -12.86 -4.06
CA ASP A 365 4.91 -11.89 -3.80
C ASP A 365 4.73 -10.95 -5.01
N TRP A 366 5.81 -10.39 -5.56
CA TRP A 366 5.72 -9.55 -6.75
C TRP A 366 5.13 -10.29 -7.95
N ILE A 367 5.59 -11.50 -8.24
CA ILE A 367 5.05 -12.31 -9.34
C ILE A 367 3.52 -12.50 -9.16
N LEU A 368 3.07 -12.85 -7.96
CA LEU A 368 1.66 -13.08 -7.66
C LEU A 368 0.81 -11.80 -7.68
N GLN A 369 1.42 -10.65 -7.35
CA GLN A 369 0.77 -9.33 -7.44
C GLN A 369 0.67 -8.82 -8.88
N LEU A 370 1.64 -9.14 -9.73
CA LEU A 370 1.67 -8.71 -11.14
C LEU A 370 0.90 -9.69 -12.05
N ILE A 371 0.75 -10.95 -11.65
CA ILE A 371 -0.06 -11.97 -12.33
C ILE A 371 -1.20 -12.40 -11.38
N PRO A 372 -2.39 -11.79 -11.50
CA PRO A 372 -3.49 -12.02 -10.57
C PRO A 372 -4.16 -13.40 -10.74
N ASP A 373 -3.95 -14.08 -11.86
CA ASP A 373 -4.51 -15.41 -12.13
C ASP A 373 -4.12 -16.44 -11.04
N PRO A 374 -4.96 -17.43 -10.75
CA PRO A 374 -4.59 -18.52 -9.84
C PRO A 374 -3.37 -19.30 -10.33
N VAL A 375 -2.48 -19.69 -9.40
CA VAL A 375 -1.37 -20.62 -9.71
C VAL A 375 -1.94 -22.03 -9.76
N VAL A 376 -1.74 -22.74 -10.87
CA VAL A 376 -2.22 -24.12 -11.07
C VAL A 376 -1.16 -25.17 -10.81
N SER A 377 0.12 -24.81 -10.92
CA SER A 377 1.20 -25.74 -10.59
C SER A 377 2.50 -25.03 -10.23
N VAL A 378 3.25 -25.67 -9.33
CA VAL A 378 4.54 -25.21 -8.81
C VAL A 378 5.58 -26.32 -8.95
N ARG A 379 6.79 -25.98 -9.36
CA ARG A 379 7.95 -26.87 -9.33
C ARG A 379 9.13 -26.16 -8.67
N GLY A 380 9.70 -26.76 -7.63
CA GLY A 380 10.85 -26.25 -6.89
C GLY A 380 12.07 -27.13 -7.09
N ILE A 381 13.24 -26.51 -7.23
CA ILE A 381 14.54 -27.20 -7.36
C ILE A 381 15.55 -26.51 -6.46
N GLU A 382 16.29 -27.28 -5.67
CA GLU A 382 17.38 -26.79 -4.80
C GLU A 382 18.71 -27.47 -5.14
N HIS A 383 19.81 -26.73 -5.03
CA HIS A 383 21.17 -27.25 -5.16
C HIS A 383 22.03 -26.85 -3.96
N LYS A 384 22.69 -27.85 -3.34
CA LYS A 384 23.73 -27.66 -2.32
C LYS A 384 25.06 -28.23 -2.83
N ARG A 385 26.08 -27.38 -2.96
CA ARG A 385 27.31 -27.63 -3.75
C ARG A 385 28.59 -27.01 -3.17
N VAL A 386 28.54 -25.82 -2.55
CA VAL A 386 29.71 -25.02 -2.17
C VAL A 386 29.71 -24.72 -0.67
N TRP A 387 28.66 -24.09 -0.14
CA TRP A 387 28.67 -23.50 1.20
C TRP A 387 28.21 -24.48 2.29
N HIS A 388 28.96 -25.54 2.54
CA HIS A 388 28.52 -26.65 3.40
C HIS A 388 28.48 -26.37 4.91
N ASP A 389 28.99 -25.23 5.35
CA ASP A 389 28.91 -24.72 6.72
C ASP A 389 27.50 -24.19 7.07
N VAL A 390 26.71 -23.79 6.05
CA VAL A 390 25.31 -23.39 6.21
C VAL A 390 24.35 -24.43 5.64
N THR A 391 23.09 -24.43 6.12
CA THR A 391 22.11 -25.46 5.73
C THR A 391 21.23 -25.07 4.53
N ASN A 392 21.08 -23.77 4.23
CA ASN A 392 20.31 -23.32 3.07
C ASN A 392 20.90 -23.87 1.76
N ALA A 393 20.06 -24.08 0.74
CA ALA A 393 20.55 -24.38 -0.60
C ALA A 393 21.38 -23.21 -1.16
N ASP A 394 22.44 -23.49 -1.92
CA ASP A 394 23.24 -22.46 -2.58
C ASP A 394 22.52 -21.89 -3.80
N GLN A 395 21.59 -22.65 -4.37
CA GLN A 395 20.70 -22.20 -5.43
C GLN A 395 19.31 -22.79 -5.25
N SER A 396 18.29 -21.99 -5.53
CA SER A 396 16.89 -22.36 -5.49
C SER A 396 16.15 -21.78 -6.69
N SER A 397 15.35 -22.60 -7.37
CA SER A 397 14.53 -22.20 -8.51
C SER A 397 13.09 -22.62 -8.29
N VAL A 398 12.14 -21.73 -8.57
CA VAL A 398 10.70 -21.97 -8.51
C VAL A 398 10.10 -21.66 -9.88
N TYR A 399 9.40 -22.63 -10.46
CA TYR A 399 8.65 -22.49 -11.70
C TYR A 399 7.15 -22.53 -11.39
N LEU A 400 6.41 -21.56 -11.93
CA LEU A 400 4.98 -21.41 -11.74
C LEU A 400 4.28 -21.48 -13.08
N ARG A 401 3.10 -22.09 -13.09
CA ARG A 401 2.12 -21.96 -14.17
C ARG A 401 0.82 -21.45 -13.60
N PHE A 402 0.20 -20.53 -14.32
CA PHE A 402 -1.05 -19.87 -13.95
C PHE A 402 -2.24 -20.41 -14.76
N ALA A 403 -3.45 -20.25 -14.24
CA ALA A 403 -4.68 -20.69 -14.90
C ALA A 403 -4.92 -19.98 -16.24
N GLY A 404 -4.47 -18.72 -16.35
CA GLY A 404 -4.48 -17.94 -17.59
C GLY A 404 -3.44 -18.38 -18.64
N GLY A 405 -2.62 -19.37 -18.33
CA GLY A 405 -1.59 -19.91 -19.22
C GLY A 405 -0.23 -19.20 -19.12
N GLN A 406 -0.09 -18.19 -18.25
CA GLN A 406 1.19 -17.53 -18.00
C GLN A 406 2.16 -18.46 -17.28
N GLU A 407 3.45 -18.23 -17.49
CA GLU A 407 4.54 -18.92 -16.81
C GLU A 407 5.42 -17.91 -16.05
N ALA A 408 5.96 -18.33 -14.91
CA ALA A 408 6.94 -17.52 -14.19
C ALA A 408 8.06 -18.34 -13.56
N GLU A 409 9.24 -17.72 -13.43
CA GLU A 409 10.41 -18.26 -12.75
C GLU A 409 10.93 -17.28 -11.69
N PHE A 410 11.15 -17.78 -10.48
CA PHE A 410 12.00 -17.14 -9.47
C PHE A 410 13.26 -17.98 -9.28
N MET A 411 14.43 -17.35 -9.37
CA MET A 411 15.71 -18.02 -9.15
C MET A 411 16.58 -17.21 -8.19
N HIS A 412 17.07 -17.87 -7.14
CA HIS A 412 18.12 -17.35 -6.28
C HIS A 412 19.39 -18.19 -6.39
N SER A 413 20.57 -17.59 -6.44
CA SER A 413 21.85 -18.31 -6.41
C SER A 413 22.97 -17.52 -5.75
N ASP A 414 23.66 -18.14 -4.79
CA ASP A 414 24.87 -17.63 -4.13
C ASP A 414 26.17 -18.09 -4.84
N ILE A 415 26.02 -18.84 -5.93
CA ILE A 415 27.13 -19.41 -6.72
C ILE A 415 27.05 -19.04 -8.21
N ALA A 416 26.29 -18.00 -8.54
CA ALA A 416 26.16 -17.45 -9.89
C ALA A 416 27.23 -16.39 -10.18
N ALA A 417 28.37 -16.83 -10.75
CA ALA A 417 29.44 -15.92 -11.18
C ALA A 417 29.03 -15.00 -12.35
N ALA A 418 28.06 -15.44 -13.17
CA ALA A 418 27.41 -14.62 -14.18
C ALA A 418 25.92 -14.53 -13.84
N MET A 419 25.46 -13.31 -13.57
CA MET A 419 24.09 -13.05 -13.10
C MET A 419 23.11 -12.98 -14.28
N LYS A 420 21.92 -13.57 -14.13
CA LYS A 420 20.77 -13.29 -15.01
C LYS A 420 20.30 -11.83 -14.79
N PRO A 421 19.54 -11.23 -15.72
CA PRO A 421 18.83 -9.98 -15.45
C PRO A 421 17.96 -10.09 -14.18
N LYS A 422 17.83 -9.00 -13.42
CA LYS A 422 16.95 -8.95 -12.24
C LYS A 422 15.50 -9.25 -12.62
N TRP A 423 15.07 -8.72 -13.75
CA TRP A 423 13.73 -8.93 -14.32
C TRP A 423 13.83 -9.21 -15.82
N TYR A 424 13.02 -10.16 -16.28
CA TYR A 424 12.79 -10.41 -17.70
C TYR A 424 11.31 -10.77 -17.90
N ILE A 425 10.53 -9.84 -18.42
CA ILE A 425 9.07 -9.94 -18.52
C ILE A 425 8.69 -9.82 -19.99
N LEU A 426 7.89 -10.76 -20.50
CA LEU A 426 7.40 -10.75 -21.87
C LEU A 426 5.89 -10.60 -21.90
N GLY A 427 5.44 -9.71 -22.77
CA GLY A 427 4.04 -9.59 -23.16
C GLY A 427 3.86 -9.63 -24.67
N GLU A 428 2.62 -9.75 -25.11
CA GLU A 428 2.26 -9.91 -26.53
C GLU A 428 2.78 -8.80 -27.46
N ARG A 429 3.06 -7.61 -26.93
CA ARG A 429 3.47 -6.42 -27.69
C ARG A 429 4.86 -5.89 -27.31
N GLY A 430 5.54 -6.52 -26.36
CA GLY A 430 6.81 -5.99 -25.87
C GLY A 430 7.43 -6.77 -24.72
N ALA A 431 8.45 -6.17 -24.10
CA ALA A 431 9.16 -6.76 -22.98
C ALA A 431 9.63 -5.70 -21.97
N ILE A 432 9.89 -6.14 -20.74
CA ILE A 432 10.61 -5.36 -19.73
C ILE A 432 11.86 -6.14 -19.34
N VAL A 433 13.01 -5.47 -19.32
CA VAL A 433 14.27 -6.03 -18.83
C VAL A 433 14.84 -5.14 -17.74
N GLY A 434 15.12 -5.72 -16.58
CA GLY A 434 15.75 -5.06 -15.44
C GLY A 434 17.20 -5.54 -15.28
N HIS A 435 18.16 -4.64 -15.42
CA HIS A 435 19.57 -4.94 -15.22
C HIS A 435 20.04 -4.52 -13.83
N TRP A 436 20.89 -5.35 -13.23
CA TRP A 436 21.52 -5.02 -11.95
C TRP A 436 22.40 -3.79 -12.06
N ARG A 437 22.36 -2.98 -11.01
CA ARG A 437 23.28 -1.86 -10.82
C ARG A 437 24.13 -2.11 -9.59
N GLN A 438 25.32 -1.55 -9.60
CA GLN A 438 26.20 -1.54 -8.44
C GLN A 438 26.24 -0.11 -7.92
N GLU A 439 25.72 0.09 -6.71
CA GLU A 439 25.69 1.40 -6.08
C GLU A 439 26.39 1.34 -4.72
N ILE A 440 27.06 2.44 -4.38
CA ILE A 440 27.59 2.65 -3.04
C ILE A 440 26.63 3.62 -2.38
N VAL A 441 26.05 3.21 -1.27
CA VAL A 441 25.20 4.10 -0.47
C VAL A 441 25.66 4.11 0.98
N LYS A 442 25.14 5.08 1.71
CA LYS A 442 25.29 5.14 3.16
C LYS A 442 24.11 4.39 3.78
N THR A 443 24.36 3.23 4.37
CA THR A 443 23.33 2.45 5.11
C THR A 443 23.51 2.62 6.61
N ARG A 444 22.52 2.22 7.41
CA ARG A 444 22.61 2.24 8.88
C ARG A 444 22.69 0.83 9.45
N ARG A 445 23.54 0.62 10.45
CA ARG A 445 23.51 -0.62 11.25
C ARG A 445 22.22 -0.68 12.06
N TRP A 446 21.90 -1.85 12.59
CA TRP A 446 20.82 -2.02 13.58
C TRP A 446 20.99 -1.10 14.81
N SER A 447 22.23 -0.69 15.13
CA SER A 447 22.57 0.30 16.16
C SER A 447 22.24 1.76 15.80
N GLY A 448 21.83 2.03 14.56
CA GLY A 448 21.51 3.37 14.04
C GLY A 448 22.68 4.13 13.41
N ASP A 449 23.92 3.62 13.50
CA ASP A 449 25.12 4.27 12.95
C ASP A 449 25.17 4.23 11.43
N LEU A 450 25.50 5.36 10.79
CA LEU A 450 25.65 5.47 9.34
C LEU A 450 27.02 4.92 8.89
N ILE A 451 27.02 3.94 8.00
CA ILE A 451 28.22 3.34 7.39
C ILE A 451 28.16 3.44 5.87
N GLU A 452 29.30 3.64 5.22
CA GLU A 452 29.40 3.49 3.77
C GLU A 452 29.44 1.99 3.43
N GLN A 453 28.44 1.54 2.68
CA GLN A 453 28.32 0.15 2.26
C GLN A 453 28.04 0.11 0.76
N ARG A 454 28.78 -0.73 0.04
CA ARG A 454 28.36 -1.12 -1.30
C ARG A 454 27.06 -1.90 -1.15
N LEU A 455 25.96 -1.38 -1.70
CA LEU A 455 24.70 -2.10 -1.66
C LEU A 455 24.89 -3.49 -2.25
N ALA A 456 24.29 -4.49 -1.61
CA ALA A 456 24.10 -5.74 -2.29
C ALA A 456 23.32 -5.44 -3.59
N PRO A 457 23.62 -6.09 -4.73
CA PRO A 457 22.88 -5.86 -5.96
C PRO A 457 21.35 -5.96 -5.77
N SER A 458 20.90 -6.83 -4.88
CA SER A 458 19.50 -7.01 -4.45
C SER A 458 18.82 -5.75 -3.86
N GLU A 459 19.60 -4.80 -3.36
CA GLU A 459 19.14 -3.56 -2.72
C GLU A 459 19.28 -2.34 -3.64
N ALA A 460 20.06 -2.45 -4.72
CA ALA A 460 20.19 -1.38 -5.71
C ALA A 460 18.99 -1.34 -6.65
N LEU A 461 18.54 -0.13 -6.99
CA LEU A 461 17.51 0.05 -8.01
C LEU A 461 18.03 -0.42 -9.37
N PRO A 462 17.28 -1.25 -10.12
CA PRO A 462 17.74 -1.74 -11.42
C PRO A 462 17.71 -0.64 -12.49
N ASP A 463 18.48 -0.84 -13.56
CA ASP A 463 18.23 -0.16 -14.83
C ASP A 463 17.08 -0.88 -15.55
N LEU A 464 15.90 -0.26 -15.59
CA LEU A 464 14.69 -0.87 -16.12
C LEU A 464 14.41 -0.34 -17.53
N ARG A 465 14.31 -1.24 -18.50
CA ARG A 465 14.12 -0.92 -19.93
C ARG A 465 12.86 -1.58 -20.44
N VAL A 466 12.08 -0.84 -21.24
CA VAL A 466 10.91 -1.35 -21.96
C VAL A 466 11.23 -1.44 -23.43
N PHE A 467 10.83 -2.56 -24.02
CA PHE A 467 10.94 -2.84 -25.44
C PHE A 467 9.54 -2.89 -26.02
N THR A 468 9.25 -2.06 -27.02
CA THR A 468 7.97 -2.05 -27.74
C THR A 468 8.17 -2.25 -29.22
N ARG A 469 7.20 -2.86 -29.88
CA ARG A 469 7.19 -3.01 -31.34
C ARG A 469 6.29 -1.95 -31.98
N ASP A 470 6.81 -1.24 -32.98
CA ASP A 470 6.00 -0.29 -33.75
C ASP A 470 5.27 -0.96 -34.94
N LEU A 471 4.52 -0.16 -35.71
CA LEU A 471 3.76 -0.62 -36.88
C LEU A 471 4.65 -1.07 -38.06
N SER A 472 5.97 -0.80 -38.01
CA SER A 472 6.96 -1.24 -39.00
C SER A 472 7.72 -2.50 -38.56
N ASP A 473 7.28 -3.13 -37.47
CA ASP A 473 7.95 -4.25 -36.79
C ASP A 473 9.34 -3.91 -36.20
N ALA A 474 9.70 -2.63 -36.11
CA ALA A 474 10.92 -2.20 -35.44
C ALA A 474 10.75 -2.26 -33.91
N ILE A 475 11.78 -2.72 -33.21
CA ILE A 475 11.83 -2.75 -31.74
C ILE A 475 12.46 -1.46 -31.23
N HIS A 476 11.72 -0.74 -30.42
CA HIS A 476 12.17 0.47 -29.73
C HIS A 476 12.48 0.15 -28.29
N GLU A 477 13.61 0.66 -27.81
CA GLU A 477 14.04 0.54 -26.42
C GLU A 477 13.89 1.89 -25.72
N GLN A 478 13.26 1.87 -24.54
CA GLN A 478 13.11 3.04 -23.70
C GLN A 478 13.52 2.71 -22.26
N GLN A 479 14.42 3.51 -21.70
CA GLN A 479 14.71 3.46 -20.27
C GLN A 479 13.53 4.05 -19.48
N LEU A 480 13.09 3.34 -18.44
CA LEU A 480 12.04 3.81 -17.55
C LEU A 480 12.60 4.69 -16.45
N MET A 481 11.92 5.80 -16.20
CA MET A 481 12.10 6.59 -14.99
C MET A 481 11.38 5.91 -13.83
N LEU A 482 12.11 5.63 -12.77
CA LEU A 482 11.55 5.02 -11.57
C LEU A 482 10.81 6.09 -10.73
N PRO A 483 9.61 5.78 -10.19
CA PRO A 483 8.87 6.69 -9.32
C PRO A 483 9.58 6.89 -7.98
N THR A 484 9.23 7.97 -7.29
CA THR A 484 9.72 8.20 -5.92
C THR A 484 9.06 7.23 -4.95
N VAL A 485 9.85 6.66 -4.03
CA VAL A 485 9.32 5.81 -2.95
C VAL A 485 8.43 6.65 -2.03
N PRO A 486 7.16 6.25 -1.81
CA PRO A 486 6.34 6.90 -0.81
C PRO A 486 6.88 6.58 0.59
N LEU A 487 7.22 7.63 1.35
CA LEU A 487 7.81 7.48 2.68
C LEU A 487 6.83 6.79 3.64
N TYR A 488 7.29 5.73 4.32
CA TYR A 488 6.53 4.95 5.31
C TYR A 488 5.13 4.51 4.82
N ALA A 489 5.01 4.17 3.53
CA ALA A 489 3.72 3.88 2.90
C ALA A 489 2.92 2.78 3.60
N PHE A 490 3.62 1.71 4.02
CA PHE A 490 3.03 0.62 4.79
C PHE A 490 2.44 1.10 6.11
N HIS A 491 3.25 1.77 6.95
CA HIS A 491 2.82 2.26 8.27
C HIS A 491 1.72 3.32 8.17
N ARG A 492 1.74 4.17 7.12
CA ARG A 492 0.66 5.11 6.83
C ARG A 492 -0.66 4.39 6.52
N ASN A 493 -0.62 3.36 5.67
CA ASN A 493 -1.81 2.55 5.38
C ASN A 493 -2.29 1.81 6.64
N LEU A 494 -1.38 1.27 7.45
CA LEU A 494 -1.72 0.64 8.72
C LEU A 494 -2.42 1.61 9.67
N ALA A 495 -1.90 2.83 9.84
CA ALA A 495 -2.55 3.86 10.64
C ALA A 495 -3.93 4.25 10.08
N ASN A 496 -4.07 4.36 8.75
CA ASN A 496 -5.36 4.62 8.12
C ASN A 496 -6.36 3.48 8.34
N HIS A 497 -5.92 2.22 8.30
CA HIS A 497 -6.77 1.07 8.57
C HIS A 497 -7.29 1.12 10.01
N LEU A 498 -6.39 1.33 10.98
CA LEU A 498 -6.75 1.36 12.41
C LEU A 498 -7.69 2.51 12.77
N HIS A 499 -7.49 3.70 12.19
CA HIS A 499 -8.25 4.90 12.56
C HIS A 499 -9.46 5.20 11.69
N SER A 500 -9.44 4.74 10.43
CA SER A 500 -10.45 5.10 9.42
C SER A 500 -11.08 3.90 8.73
N GLY A 501 -10.68 2.67 9.08
CA GLY A 501 -11.23 1.45 8.48
C GLY A 501 -10.84 1.23 7.02
N GLU A 502 -9.84 1.95 6.51
CA GLU A 502 -9.37 1.78 5.13
C GLU A 502 -8.85 0.35 4.89
N PRO A 503 -9.00 -0.22 3.69
CA PRO A 503 -8.44 -1.52 3.39
C PRO A 503 -6.93 -1.59 3.63
N LEU A 504 -6.46 -2.71 4.17
CA LEU A 504 -5.04 -3.00 4.28
C LEU A 504 -4.44 -3.13 2.87
N ALA A 505 -3.32 -2.45 2.64
CA ALA A 505 -2.55 -2.54 1.39
C ALA A 505 -1.88 -3.92 1.21
N VAL A 506 -1.75 -4.67 2.31
CA VAL A 506 -1.30 -6.07 2.31
C VAL A 506 -2.30 -6.90 3.12
N PRO A 507 -3.43 -7.30 2.50
CA PRO A 507 -4.33 -8.27 3.11
C PRO A 507 -3.56 -9.58 3.41
N PRO A 508 -3.79 -10.22 4.56
CA PRO A 508 -3.05 -11.41 4.94
C PRO A 508 -3.30 -12.59 3.99
N GLU A 509 -4.46 -12.64 3.32
CA GLU A 509 -4.80 -13.63 2.30
C GLU A 509 -3.83 -13.61 1.10
N GLU A 510 -3.33 -12.44 0.72
CA GLU A 510 -2.36 -12.32 -0.36
C GLU A 510 -0.99 -12.86 0.06
N SER A 511 -0.60 -12.66 1.31
CA SER A 511 0.64 -13.25 1.85
C SER A 511 0.49 -14.75 2.07
N ARG A 512 -0.70 -15.24 2.43
CA ARG A 512 -1.03 -16.67 2.46
C ARG A 512 -0.92 -17.31 1.08
N ARG A 513 -1.38 -16.64 0.00
CA ARG A 513 -1.16 -17.10 -1.38
C ARG A 513 0.33 -17.31 -1.69
N ASN A 514 1.20 -16.46 -1.15
CA ASN A 514 2.64 -16.63 -1.28
C ASN A 514 3.18 -17.84 -0.48
N ILE A 515 2.72 -18.02 0.77
CA ILE A 515 3.09 -19.21 1.57
C ILE A 515 2.74 -20.51 0.85
N VAL A 516 1.55 -20.60 0.23
CA VAL A 516 1.13 -21.79 -0.55
C VAL A 516 2.15 -22.14 -1.63
N VAL A 517 2.66 -21.14 -2.35
CA VAL A 517 3.65 -21.32 -3.41
C VAL A 517 5.00 -21.77 -2.83
N MET A 518 5.47 -21.13 -1.76
CA MET A 518 6.75 -21.46 -1.13
C MET A 518 6.75 -22.87 -0.52
N GLU A 519 5.65 -23.25 0.16
CA GLU A 519 5.46 -24.58 0.72
C GLU A 519 5.38 -25.65 -0.37
N ALA A 520 4.66 -25.39 -1.46
CA ALA A 520 4.61 -26.30 -2.60
C ALA A 520 5.98 -26.44 -3.30
N ALA A 521 6.73 -25.35 -3.44
CA ALA A 521 8.09 -25.37 -3.99
C ALA A 521 9.03 -26.20 -3.11
N LYS A 522 8.95 -26.06 -1.78
CA LYS A 522 9.74 -26.87 -0.85
C LYS A 522 9.43 -28.36 -0.98
N ARG A 523 8.14 -28.72 -0.94
CA ARG A 523 7.69 -30.10 -1.13
C ARG A 523 8.12 -30.68 -2.49
N SER A 524 8.10 -29.86 -3.54
CA SER A 524 8.58 -30.24 -4.87
C SER A 524 10.08 -30.57 -4.85
N ALA A 525 10.89 -29.72 -4.24
CA ALA A 525 12.34 -29.92 -4.14
C ALA A 525 12.70 -31.21 -3.37
N GLU A 526 12.01 -31.49 -2.26
CA GLU A 526 12.16 -32.73 -1.48
C GLU A 526 11.81 -33.98 -2.29
N ARG A 527 10.92 -33.85 -3.28
CA ARG A 527 10.51 -34.92 -4.21
C ARG A 527 11.29 -34.90 -5.52
N SER A 528 12.54 -34.42 -5.49
CA SER A 528 13.43 -34.35 -6.65
C SER A 528 12.88 -33.49 -7.80
N GLY A 529 12.14 -32.43 -7.47
CA GLY A 529 11.59 -31.47 -8.41
C GLY A 529 10.36 -31.95 -9.16
N GLU A 530 9.51 -32.77 -8.52
CA GLU A 530 8.19 -33.15 -9.04
C GLU A 530 7.27 -31.92 -9.13
N THR A 531 6.51 -31.76 -10.22
CA THR A 531 5.51 -30.69 -10.32
C THR A 531 4.34 -30.96 -9.37
N ILE A 532 4.09 -30.02 -8.45
CA ILE A 532 2.93 -30.03 -7.56
C ILE A 532 1.79 -29.27 -8.23
N VAL A 533 0.64 -29.92 -8.41
CA VAL A 533 -0.60 -29.28 -8.87
C VAL A 533 -1.33 -28.72 -7.65
N LEU A 534 -1.79 -27.47 -7.76
CA LEU A 534 -2.58 -26.82 -6.73
C LEU A 534 -4.07 -26.94 -7.05
N GLU A 535 -4.88 -27.21 -6.04
CA GLU A 535 -6.34 -27.14 -6.16
C GLU A 535 -6.74 -25.66 -6.14
N CYS A 536 -7.35 -25.19 -7.24
CA CYS A 536 -7.80 -23.81 -7.39
C CYS A 536 -9.18 -23.55 -6.81
#